data_AF-A0AAJ0CWG1-F1
#
_entry.id   AF-A0AAJ0CWG1-F1
#
_cell.length_a   1.000
_cell.length_b   1.000
_cell.length_c   1.000
_cell.angle_alpha   90.00
_cell.angle_beta   90.00
_cell.angle_gamma   90.00
#
_symmetry.space_group_name_H-M   'P 1'
#
loop_
_entity.id
_entity.type
_entity.pdbx_description
1 polymer ?
#
loop_
_entity_poly.entity_id
_entity_poly.type
_entity_poly.pdbx_seq_one_letter_code
_entity_poly.pdbx_strand_id
1 'polypeptide(L)'
;MLNRNKRFYAPSGAIYPGGPSYWQVIDWDQRRLVTVKMDQELESEDPAFNGLLRHIDPLLPDVYLVHLSPEGGLMSTSDDPNDDETPCAFRPPLDAAQLPDGIETISRAELEEVARIGPNVDLVVYPNSARPNDKNLGFNWYEMCLWCRLKHPNIVPFDKVVVDELEGCFVGFTSKYIPGGTLKDNTTRVFKLKWLHQLTNVIDELNLNLGVAHQDVSPRNIVIDEPTDTLMLFDFNFSARIGKYGHEEPRMISRERVHHDQEVLAVEQMDWSKHPDVCLDHSVSEFRKVLDEWCERRRKGAQVTINTQAPNFIDWPPIPDPPLTEVAIGIKMVKNMQKRYDWKRTDLMREGKTILNWQRPPQNWPETNDKAGDCQKYRSEEQSREIDGGKGPST
;
A
#
# COMPACT_ATOMS: atom_id res chain seq x y z
N MET A 1 -13.38 -5.41 0.27
CA MET A 1 -13.06 -6.61 -0.52
C MET A 1 -12.00 -6.20 -1.51
N LEU A 2 -10.91 -6.98 -1.59
CA LEU A 2 -9.92 -6.79 -2.63
C LEU A 2 -10.61 -6.85 -4.00
N ASN A 3 -10.05 -6.21 -5.03
CA ASN A 3 -10.53 -6.45 -6.39
C ASN A 3 -9.93 -7.78 -6.85
N ARG A 4 -10.72 -8.65 -7.50
CA ARG A 4 -10.27 -9.95 -8.01
C ARG A 4 -9.03 -9.80 -8.92
N ASN A 5 -8.97 -8.72 -9.70
CA ASN A 5 -7.85 -8.40 -10.60
C ASN A 5 -6.62 -7.85 -9.86
N LYS A 6 -6.73 -7.55 -8.56
CA LYS A 6 -5.62 -7.09 -7.71
C LYS A 6 -5.21 -8.14 -6.67
N ARG A 7 -5.79 -9.34 -6.73
CA ARG A 7 -5.55 -10.41 -5.76
C ARG A 7 -4.16 -11.01 -5.92
N PHE A 8 -3.69 -11.16 -7.16
CA PHE A 8 -2.43 -11.82 -7.46
C PHE A 8 -1.34 -10.87 -7.92
N TYR A 9 -0.09 -11.26 -7.64
CA TYR A 9 1.12 -10.63 -8.15
C TYR A 9 2.21 -11.69 -8.29
N ALA A 10 2.97 -11.65 -9.38
CA ALA A 10 4.05 -12.60 -9.63
C ALA A 10 5.41 -11.87 -9.56
N PRO A 11 6.14 -11.91 -8.42
CA PRO A 11 7.48 -11.31 -8.34
C PRO A 11 8.51 -11.97 -9.26
N SER A 12 8.30 -13.22 -9.65
CA SER A 12 9.25 -13.99 -10.46
C SER A 12 8.57 -15.16 -11.18
N GLY A 13 9.28 -15.68 -12.18
CA GLY A 13 8.92 -16.91 -12.88
C GLY A 13 10.14 -17.54 -13.56
N ALA A 14 10.00 -18.78 -13.98
CA ALA A 14 10.97 -19.51 -14.77
C ALA A 14 10.29 -20.05 -16.03
N ILE A 15 10.80 -19.66 -17.20
CA ILE A 15 10.24 -20.03 -18.50
C ILE A 15 11.29 -20.86 -19.22
N TYR A 16 10.92 -22.05 -19.66
CA TYR A 16 11.79 -22.95 -20.41
C TYR A 16 11.35 -23.03 -21.87
N PRO A 17 12.29 -23.08 -22.85
CA PRO A 17 11.95 -23.26 -24.26
C PRO A 17 11.11 -24.52 -24.49
N GLY A 18 9.92 -24.37 -25.08
CA GLY A 18 8.95 -25.45 -25.27
C GLY A 18 8.16 -25.85 -24.01
N GLY A 19 8.35 -25.14 -22.89
CA GLY A 19 7.75 -25.41 -21.60
C GLY A 19 8.55 -26.39 -20.73
N PRO A 20 8.18 -26.53 -19.44
CA PRO A 20 7.09 -25.83 -18.74
C PRO A 20 7.41 -24.36 -18.40
N SER A 21 6.43 -23.62 -17.90
CA SER A 21 6.60 -22.34 -17.21
C SER A 21 6.21 -22.47 -15.74
N TYR A 22 6.91 -21.74 -14.89
CA TYR A 22 6.67 -21.63 -13.45
C TYR A 22 6.48 -20.17 -13.06
N TRP A 23 5.48 -19.88 -12.25
CA TRP A 23 5.19 -18.55 -11.74
C TRP A 23 5.09 -18.60 -10.23
N GLN A 24 5.89 -17.81 -9.52
CA GLN A 24 5.73 -17.64 -8.08
C GLN A 24 4.63 -16.60 -7.87
N VAL A 25 3.43 -17.02 -7.48
CA VAL A 25 2.26 -16.15 -7.35
C VAL A 25 1.99 -15.84 -5.89
N ILE A 26 2.02 -14.56 -5.55
CA ILE A 26 1.56 -14.04 -4.25
C ILE A 26 0.04 -13.87 -4.31
N ASP A 27 -0.67 -14.54 -3.40
CA ASP A 27 -2.07 -14.28 -3.10
C ASP A 27 -2.18 -13.27 -1.96
N TRP A 28 -2.51 -12.02 -2.28
CA TRP A 28 -2.71 -10.95 -1.29
C TRP A 28 -3.92 -11.20 -0.39
N ASP A 29 -4.90 -11.98 -0.87
CA ASP A 29 -6.09 -12.32 -0.08
C ASP A 29 -5.71 -13.30 1.02
N GLN A 30 -5.10 -14.43 0.68
CA GLN A 30 -4.71 -15.45 1.68
C GLN A 30 -3.33 -15.22 2.31
N ARG A 31 -2.55 -14.23 1.85
CA ARG A 31 -1.17 -13.94 2.29
C ARG A 31 -0.24 -15.15 2.22
N ARG A 32 -0.27 -15.82 1.07
CA ARG A 32 0.59 -16.98 0.77
C ARG A 32 1.23 -16.82 -0.60
N LEU A 33 2.36 -17.49 -0.78
CA LEU A 33 2.98 -17.68 -2.08
C LEU A 33 2.70 -19.11 -2.56
N VAL A 34 2.33 -19.24 -3.83
CA VAL A 34 2.05 -20.52 -4.49
C VAL A 34 2.78 -20.54 -5.83
N THR A 35 3.51 -21.60 -6.10
CA THR A 35 4.13 -21.85 -7.41
C THR A 35 3.08 -22.41 -8.37
N VAL A 36 2.84 -21.73 -9.48
CA VAL A 36 1.95 -22.22 -10.55
C VAL A 36 2.81 -22.77 -11.68
N LYS A 37 2.63 -24.06 -11.99
CA LYS A 37 3.26 -24.73 -13.13
C LYS A 37 2.26 -24.85 -14.28
N MET A 38 2.69 -24.52 -15.49
CA MET A 38 1.96 -24.80 -16.73
C MET A 38 2.89 -25.49 -17.73
N ASP A 39 2.38 -26.44 -18.52
CA ASP A 39 3.24 -27.22 -19.42
C ASP A 39 3.71 -26.43 -20.65
N GLN A 40 3.12 -25.25 -20.92
CA GLN A 40 3.59 -24.37 -21.99
C GLN A 40 4.68 -23.39 -21.56
N GLU A 41 5.45 -22.97 -22.54
CA GLU A 41 6.24 -21.75 -22.51
C GLU A 41 5.30 -20.54 -22.55
N LEU A 42 5.10 -19.88 -21.41
CA LEU A 42 4.27 -18.69 -21.28
C LEU A 42 5.15 -17.51 -20.89
N GLU A 43 5.12 -16.45 -21.70
CA GLU A 43 5.84 -15.20 -21.43
C GLU A 43 5.09 -14.25 -20.49
N SER A 44 3.86 -14.60 -20.11
CA SER A 44 3.01 -13.84 -19.20
C SER A 44 2.39 -14.72 -18.14
N GLU A 45 2.23 -14.14 -16.95
CA GLU A 45 1.60 -14.72 -15.77
C GLU A 45 0.06 -14.73 -15.85
N ASP A 46 -0.55 -13.99 -16.78
CA ASP A 46 -2.00 -13.85 -16.89
C ASP A 46 -2.75 -15.20 -17.00
N PRO A 47 -2.30 -16.19 -17.81
CA PRO A 47 -2.93 -17.50 -17.84
C PRO A 47 -2.83 -18.24 -16.51
N ALA A 48 -1.69 -18.12 -15.81
CA ALA A 48 -1.48 -18.71 -14.49
C ALA A 48 -2.40 -18.08 -13.45
N PHE A 49 -2.55 -16.75 -13.45
CA PHE A 49 -3.50 -16.04 -12.60
C PHE A 49 -4.94 -16.49 -12.85
N ASN A 50 -5.38 -16.48 -14.11
CA ASN A 50 -6.74 -16.83 -14.47
C ASN A 50 -7.10 -18.28 -14.08
N GLY A 51 -6.16 -19.21 -14.25
CA GLY A 51 -6.34 -20.59 -13.84
C GLY A 51 -6.33 -20.75 -12.32
N LEU A 52 -5.33 -20.19 -11.62
CA LEU A 52 -5.19 -20.28 -10.16
C LEU A 52 -6.42 -19.71 -9.44
N LEU A 53 -6.97 -18.61 -9.94
CA LEU A 53 -8.13 -17.92 -9.38
C LEU A 53 -9.39 -18.79 -9.29
N ARG A 54 -9.48 -19.86 -10.08
CA ARG A 54 -10.60 -20.82 -10.05
C ARG A 54 -10.46 -21.86 -8.95
N HIS A 55 -9.24 -22.08 -8.45
CA HIS A 55 -8.91 -23.21 -7.59
C HIS A 55 -8.34 -22.82 -6.23
N ILE A 56 -7.85 -21.58 -6.05
CA ILE A 56 -7.05 -21.16 -4.89
C ILE A 56 -7.78 -21.19 -3.54
N ASP A 57 -9.08 -20.89 -3.50
CA ASP A 57 -9.85 -20.78 -2.25
C ASP A 57 -10.04 -22.12 -1.52
N PRO A 58 -10.36 -23.23 -2.20
CA PRO A 58 -10.42 -24.54 -1.54
C PRO A 58 -9.06 -25.21 -1.30
N LEU A 59 -7.94 -24.64 -1.76
CA LEU A 59 -6.63 -25.27 -1.52
C LEU A 59 -6.25 -25.24 -0.05
N LEU A 60 -5.67 -26.34 0.43
CA LEU A 60 -5.10 -26.39 1.76
C LEU A 60 -3.94 -25.37 1.90
N PRO A 61 -3.71 -24.82 3.11
CA PRO A 61 -2.69 -23.79 3.34
C PRO A 61 -1.23 -24.24 3.05
N ASP A 62 -0.98 -25.54 3.10
CA ASP A 62 0.31 -26.21 2.87
C ASP A 62 0.53 -26.64 1.41
N VAL A 63 -0.42 -26.38 0.50
CA VAL A 63 -0.16 -26.55 -0.94
C VAL A 63 0.80 -25.46 -1.43
N TYR A 64 1.99 -25.86 -1.88
CA TYR A 64 3.03 -24.94 -2.35
C TYR A 64 3.11 -24.87 -3.87
N LEU A 65 2.74 -25.94 -4.58
CA LEU A 65 2.71 -25.98 -6.04
C LEU A 65 1.36 -26.43 -6.57
N VAL A 66 0.92 -25.76 -7.64
CA VAL A 66 -0.30 -26.05 -8.39
C VAL A 66 0.07 -26.24 -9.86
N HIS A 67 -0.25 -27.40 -10.43
CA HIS A 67 -0.08 -27.68 -11.85
C HIS A 67 -1.41 -27.51 -12.57
N LEU A 68 -1.43 -26.62 -13.56
CA LEU A 68 -2.61 -26.30 -14.36
C LEU A 68 -2.46 -26.75 -15.82
N SER A 69 -3.58 -27.18 -16.40
CA SER A 69 -3.72 -27.43 -17.83
C SER A 69 -3.68 -26.13 -18.63
N PRO A 70 -3.50 -26.19 -19.97
CA PRO A 70 -3.62 -25.04 -20.87
C PRO A 70 -4.87 -24.18 -20.66
N GLU A 71 -5.99 -24.83 -20.34
CA GLU A 71 -7.31 -24.21 -20.17
C GLU A 71 -7.55 -23.70 -18.73
N GLY A 72 -6.55 -23.86 -17.85
CA GLY A 72 -6.63 -23.53 -16.43
C GLY A 72 -7.34 -24.58 -15.58
N GLY A 73 -7.40 -25.84 -16.03
CA GLY A 73 -7.90 -26.97 -15.24
C GLY A 73 -6.86 -27.42 -14.22
N LEU A 74 -7.28 -27.75 -12.98
CA LEU A 74 -6.37 -28.27 -11.97
C LEU A 74 -5.95 -29.70 -12.33
N MET A 75 -4.65 -29.92 -12.54
CA MET A 75 -4.07 -31.23 -12.85
C MET A 75 -3.53 -31.93 -11.60
N SER A 76 -2.78 -31.20 -10.77
CA SER A 76 -2.24 -31.70 -9.51
C SER A 76 -1.85 -30.57 -8.56
N THR A 77 -1.61 -30.94 -7.30
CA THR A 77 -1.09 -30.07 -6.24
C THR A 77 0.07 -30.77 -5.53
N SER A 78 1.00 -30.01 -4.97
CA SER A 78 2.08 -30.52 -4.12
C SER A 78 2.12 -29.79 -2.78
N ASP A 79 2.29 -30.56 -1.72
CA ASP A 79 2.57 -30.14 -0.34
C ASP A 79 4.02 -30.43 0.07
N ASP A 80 4.88 -30.83 -0.88
CA ASP A 80 6.30 -31.05 -0.62
C ASP A 80 6.94 -29.71 -0.19
N PRO A 81 7.53 -29.63 1.02
CA PRO A 81 8.25 -28.44 1.46
C PRO A 81 9.33 -27.96 0.48
N ASN A 82 9.88 -28.81 -0.39
CA ASN A 82 10.84 -28.39 -1.40
C ASN A 82 10.23 -27.46 -2.47
N ASP A 83 8.91 -27.50 -2.66
CA ASP A 83 8.19 -26.62 -3.58
C ASP A 83 7.82 -25.26 -2.94
N ASP A 84 8.07 -25.09 -1.63
CA ASP A 84 7.79 -23.86 -0.91
C ASP A 84 8.87 -22.79 -1.16
N GLU A 85 8.55 -21.89 -2.07
CA GLU A 85 9.36 -20.72 -2.42
C GLU A 85 9.08 -19.49 -1.55
N THR A 86 8.37 -19.64 -0.42
CA THR A 86 7.97 -18.49 0.39
C THR A 86 9.16 -17.79 1.06
N PRO A 87 9.40 -16.50 0.77
CA PRO A 87 10.43 -15.74 1.45
C PRO A 87 9.94 -15.28 2.83
N CYS A 88 10.81 -15.38 3.81
CA CYS A 88 10.68 -14.81 5.14
C CYS A 88 11.59 -13.60 5.23
N ALA A 89 11.02 -12.41 5.07
CA ALA A 89 11.77 -11.18 5.07
C ALA A 89 12.22 -10.78 6.50
N PHE A 90 13.38 -10.14 6.59
CA PHE A 90 13.98 -9.63 7.83
C PHE A 90 13.04 -8.66 8.53
N ARG A 91 12.82 -8.80 9.84
CA ARG A 91 12.01 -7.82 10.57
C ARG A 91 12.93 -6.98 11.43
N PRO A 92 13.02 -5.67 11.17
CA PRO A 92 13.87 -4.82 11.98
C PRO A 92 13.32 -4.74 13.42
N PRO A 93 14.20 -4.74 14.43
CA PRO A 93 13.79 -4.51 15.80
C PRO A 93 13.24 -3.08 15.93
N LEU A 94 12.23 -2.91 16.77
CA LEU A 94 11.50 -1.64 16.81
C LEU A 94 12.33 -0.48 17.40
N ASP A 95 13.26 -0.79 18.31
CA ASP A 95 14.16 0.19 18.92
C ASP A 95 14.95 1.00 17.89
N ALA A 96 15.33 0.38 16.76
CA ALA A 96 16.02 1.02 15.66
C ALA A 96 15.20 2.14 14.99
N ALA A 97 13.87 2.15 15.14
CA ALA A 97 12.99 3.17 14.56
C ALA A 97 13.06 4.52 15.28
N GLN A 98 13.59 4.54 16.52
CA GLN A 98 13.70 5.72 17.36
C GLN A 98 12.37 6.49 17.41
N LEU A 99 11.28 5.79 17.75
CA LEU A 99 9.93 6.35 17.68
C LEU A 99 9.82 7.65 18.49
N PRO A 100 9.12 8.68 17.97
CA PRO A 100 8.80 9.88 18.74
C PRO A 100 7.99 9.57 20.00
N ASP A 101 8.11 10.42 21.01
CA ASP A 101 7.30 10.33 22.23
C ASP A 101 5.80 10.35 21.90
N GLY A 102 5.07 9.45 22.55
CA GLY A 102 3.61 9.31 22.39
C GLY A 102 3.17 8.44 21.23
N ILE A 103 4.09 7.87 20.44
CA ILE A 103 3.74 6.83 19.47
C ILE A 103 3.58 5.50 20.20
N GLU A 104 2.37 4.95 20.14
CA GLU A 104 2.02 3.68 20.76
C GLU A 104 2.31 2.50 19.85
N THR A 105 2.51 1.34 20.46
CA THR A 105 2.65 0.04 19.80
C THR A 105 1.46 -0.84 20.08
N ILE A 106 1.16 -1.76 19.17
CA ILE A 106 0.14 -2.79 19.36
C ILE A 106 0.60 -4.11 18.76
N SER A 107 0.30 -5.23 19.42
CA SER A 107 0.55 -6.53 18.82
C SER A 107 -0.36 -6.74 17.62
N ARG A 108 0.20 -7.33 16.56
CA ARG A 108 -0.55 -7.78 15.39
C ARG A 108 -1.73 -8.68 15.77
N ALA A 109 -1.56 -9.53 16.79
CA ALA A 109 -2.55 -10.49 17.25
C ALA A 109 -3.75 -9.84 17.97
N GLU A 110 -3.62 -8.59 18.39
CA GLU A 110 -4.70 -7.82 19.03
C GLU A 110 -5.62 -7.12 18.02
N LEU A 111 -5.28 -7.13 16.72
CA LEU A 111 -6.04 -6.43 15.70
C LEU A 111 -7.07 -7.35 15.05
N GLU A 112 -8.33 -6.93 15.04
CA GLU A 112 -9.40 -7.66 14.36
C GLU A 112 -9.58 -7.12 12.93
N GLU A 113 -9.44 -7.99 11.94
CA GLU A 113 -9.66 -7.66 10.53
C GLU A 113 -11.15 -7.51 10.23
N VAL A 114 -11.55 -6.34 9.72
CA VAL A 114 -12.92 -6.03 9.28
C VAL A 114 -13.06 -6.19 7.77
N ALA A 115 -12.09 -5.71 7.00
CA ALA A 115 -12.11 -5.81 5.55
C ALA A 115 -10.70 -5.78 4.96
N ARG A 116 -10.56 -6.33 3.75
CA ARG A 116 -9.34 -6.21 2.92
C ARG A 116 -9.63 -5.16 1.86
N ILE A 117 -8.84 -4.08 1.82
CA ILE A 117 -9.10 -2.91 0.96
C ILE A 117 -8.00 -2.69 -0.09
N GLY A 118 -6.82 -3.30 0.09
CA GLY A 118 -5.75 -3.26 -0.90
C GLY A 118 -4.70 -4.35 -0.66
N PRO A 119 -3.79 -4.60 -1.62
CA PRO A 119 -2.61 -5.42 -1.38
C PRO A 119 -1.89 -4.90 -0.14
N ASN A 120 -1.68 -5.78 0.85
CA ASN A 120 -1.06 -5.42 2.12
C ASN A 120 -1.78 -4.34 2.96
N VAL A 121 -3.04 -4.00 2.66
CA VAL A 121 -3.82 -3.02 3.43
C VAL A 121 -5.15 -3.62 3.87
N ASP A 122 -5.32 -3.71 5.19
CA ASP A 122 -6.53 -4.20 5.85
C ASP A 122 -7.20 -3.06 6.61
N LEU A 123 -8.52 -3.05 6.64
CA LEU A 123 -9.32 -2.31 7.60
C LEU A 123 -9.43 -3.15 8.87
N VAL A 124 -9.07 -2.59 10.01
CA VAL A 124 -9.04 -3.28 11.31
C VAL A 124 -9.75 -2.49 12.40
N VAL A 125 -10.14 -3.16 13.49
CA VAL A 125 -10.64 -2.53 14.71
C VAL A 125 -9.80 -2.98 15.91
N TYR A 126 -9.77 -2.14 16.94
CA TYR A 126 -9.21 -2.51 18.24
C TYR A 126 -10.25 -3.26 19.08
N PRO A 127 -9.83 -4.19 19.94
CA PRO A 127 -10.73 -4.82 20.89
C PRO A 127 -11.41 -3.74 21.73
N ASN A 128 -12.74 -3.77 21.79
CA ASN A 128 -13.59 -2.78 22.48
C ASN A 128 -13.67 -1.37 21.83
N SER A 129 -13.18 -1.18 20.60
CA SER A 129 -13.42 0.02 19.79
C SER A 129 -14.30 -0.31 18.60
N ALA A 130 -15.37 0.46 18.39
CA ALA A 130 -16.18 0.36 17.18
C ALA A 130 -15.60 1.15 15.99
N ARG A 131 -14.51 1.92 16.20
CA ARG A 131 -13.93 2.76 15.15
C ARG A 131 -12.86 1.99 14.38
N PRO A 132 -13.00 1.85 13.06
CA PRO A 132 -12.01 1.16 12.25
C PRO A 132 -10.81 2.06 11.93
N ASN A 133 -9.69 1.41 11.65
CA ASN A 133 -8.41 1.99 11.24
C ASN A 133 -7.84 1.20 10.07
N ASP A 134 -7.02 1.83 9.26
CA ASP A 134 -6.29 1.14 8.20
C ASP A 134 -4.99 0.58 8.77
N LYS A 135 -4.65 -0.64 8.37
CA LYS A 135 -3.43 -1.36 8.75
C LYS A 135 -2.66 -1.70 7.50
N ASN A 136 -1.43 -1.20 7.42
CA ASN A 136 -0.51 -1.50 6.33
C ASN A 136 0.50 -2.56 6.79
N LEU A 137 0.60 -3.67 6.05
CA LEU A 137 1.36 -4.87 6.42
C LEU A 137 2.41 -5.21 5.35
N GLY A 138 3.67 -4.93 5.62
CA GLY A 138 4.77 -5.13 4.67
C GLY A 138 5.91 -4.15 4.92
N PHE A 139 7.05 -4.34 4.25
CA PHE A 139 8.29 -3.57 4.43
C PHE A 139 8.12 -2.07 4.10
N ASN A 140 7.50 -1.32 5.00
CA ASN A 140 7.24 0.11 4.90
C ASN A 140 7.93 0.84 6.07
N TRP A 141 9.14 0.38 6.44
CA TRP A 141 9.94 0.96 7.52
C TRP A 141 10.11 2.48 7.36
N TYR A 142 10.53 2.90 6.15
CA TYR A 142 10.75 4.32 5.86
C TYR A 142 9.46 5.14 5.92
N GLU A 143 8.36 4.59 5.42
CA GLU A 143 7.05 5.23 5.46
C GLU A 143 6.58 5.40 6.91
N MET A 144 6.65 4.33 7.71
CA MET A 144 6.30 4.36 9.14
C MET A 144 7.14 5.40 9.88
N CYS A 145 8.45 5.37 9.70
CA CYS A 145 9.37 6.28 10.36
C CYS A 145 9.10 7.74 9.98
N LEU A 146 8.77 8.03 8.72
CA LEU A 146 8.38 9.39 8.32
C LEU A 146 7.01 9.76 8.88
N TRP A 147 5.99 8.94 8.64
CA TRP A 147 4.59 9.31 8.89
C TRP A 147 4.30 9.47 10.39
N CYS A 148 4.92 8.66 11.26
CA CYS A 148 4.76 8.84 12.71
C CYS A 148 5.33 10.16 13.24
N ARG A 149 6.16 10.86 12.45
CA ARG A 149 6.73 12.19 12.76
C ARG A 149 5.93 13.34 12.15
N LEU A 150 4.96 13.07 11.27
CA LEU A 150 4.15 14.09 10.61
C LEU A 150 2.94 14.48 11.46
N LYS A 151 2.75 15.79 11.64
CA LYS A 151 1.59 16.36 12.35
C LYS A 151 1.03 17.53 11.53
N HIS A 152 -0.07 17.30 10.82
CA HIS A 152 -0.72 18.34 10.03
C HIS A 152 -2.22 18.02 9.84
N PRO A 153 -3.14 19.02 9.89
CA PRO A 153 -4.58 18.78 9.73
C PRO A 153 -4.98 18.21 8.36
N ASN A 154 -4.14 18.41 7.34
CA ASN A 154 -4.33 17.88 5.99
C ASN A 154 -3.46 16.64 5.68
N ILE A 155 -2.99 15.93 6.70
CA ILE A 155 -2.34 14.63 6.57
C ILE A 155 -3.16 13.62 7.38
N VAL A 156 -3.47 12.46 6.81
CA VAL A 156 -4.19 11.41 7.54
C VAL A 156 -3.39 11.03 8.80
N PRO A 157 -4.01 11.04 10.00
CA PRO A 157 -3.28 10.77 11.24
C PRO A 157 -2.67 9.37 11.27
N PHE A 158 -1.39 9.30 11.59
CA PHE A 158 -0.75 8.07 12.06
C PHE A 158 -1.32 7.69 13.43
N ASP A 159 -1.50 6.39 13.69
CA ASP A 159 -2.05 5.91 14.95
C ASP A 159 -1.03 5.08 15.74
N LYS A 160 -0.72 3.84 15.32
CA LYS A 160 0.16 2.93 16.08
C LYS A 160 1.15 2.21 15.18
N VAL A 161 2.27 1.80 15.78
CA VAL A 161 3.17 0.81 15.19
C VAL A 161 2.66 -0.58 15.52
N VAL A 162 2.59 -1.46 14.52
CA VAL A 162 2.24 -2.87 14.69
C VAL A 162 3.50 -3.71 14.80
N VAL A 163 3.59 -4.48 15.88
CA VAL A 163 4.68 -5.44 16.14
C VAL A 163 4.18 -6.88 16.05
N ASP A 164 5.06 -7.81 15.71
CA ASP A 164 4.72 -9.23 15.80
C ASP A 164 4.68 -9.74 17.25
N GLU A 165 4.03 -10.89 17.41
CA GLU A 165 3.86 -11.58 18.68
C GLU A 165 5.02 -12.51 19.06
N LEU A 166 6.06 -12.64 18.22
CA LEU A 166 7.17 -13.57 18.43
C LEU A 166 8.37 -12.89 19.10
N GLU A 167 8.84 -11.82 18.48
CA GLU A 167 10.05 -11.08 18.83
C GLU A 167 9.77 -9.59 19.08
N GLY A 168 8.53 -9.12 18.84
CA GLY A 168 8.18 -7.71 18.96
C GLY A 168 8.79 -6.85 17.86
N CYS A 169 9.18 -7.46 16.74
CA CYS A 169 9.75 -6.75 15.60
C CYS A 169 8.66 -6.01 14.81
N PHE A 170 9.07 -4.97 14.08
CA PHE A 170 8.15 -4.18 13.26
C PHE A 170 7.56 -5.04 12.14
N VAL A 171 6.24 -4.96 11.99
CA VAL A 171 5.52 -5.64 10.89
C VAL A 171 4.53 -4.77 10.13
N GLY A 172 4.28 -3.55 10.61
CA GLY A 172 3.35 -2.64 9.98
C GLY A 172 2.99 -1.46 10.86
N PHE A 173 2.00 -0.69 10.45
CA PHE A 173 1.45 0.41 11.24
C PHE A 173 -0.03 0.58 10.96
N THR A 174 -0.71 1.32 11.84
CA THR A 174 -2.10 1.75 11.63
C THR A 174 -2.19 3.25 11.44
N SER A 175 -3.17 3.67 10.64
CA SER A 175 -3.58 5.06 10.46
C SER A 175 -5.09 5.18 10.61
N LYS A 176 -5.56 6.41 10.85
CA LYS A 176 -7.00 6.68 10.92
C LYS A 176 -7.67 6.36 9.59
N TYR A 177 -8.70 5.51 9.61
CA TYR A 177 -9.54 5.29 8.43
C TYR A 177 -10.40 6.52 8.14
N ILE A 178 -10.35 7.02 6.91
CA ILE A 178 -11.20 8.12 6.43
C ILE A 178 -12.27 7.54 5.49
N PRO A 179 -13.56 7.56 5.89
CA PRO A 179 -14.62 7.00 5.07
C PRO A 179 -14.88 7.84 3.80
N GLY A 180 -15.53 7.23 2.82
CA GLY A 180 -15.93 7.91 1.58
C GLY A 180 -14.97 7.74 0.40
N GLY A 181 -13.87 7.01 0.60
CA GLY A 181 -12.92 6.66 -0.46
C GLY A 181 -12.04 7.82 -0.93
N THR A 182 -11.05 7.47 -1.73
CA THR A 182 -10.10 8.43 -2.29
C THR A 182 -10.78 9.30 -3.36
N LEU A 183 -10.13 10.38 -3.78
CA LEU A 183 -10.61 11.16 -4.93
C LEU A 183 -10.61 10.34 -6.23
N LYS A 184 -9.76 9.31 -6.34
CA LYS A 184 -9.80 8.37 -7.47
C LYS A 184 -11.04 7.47 -7.42
N ASP A 185 -11.44 7.02 -6.23
CA ASP A 185 -12.55 6.08 -6.07
C ASP A 185 -13.92 6.78 -6.19
N ASN A 186 -14.03 8.01 -5.68
CA ASN A 186 -15.28 8.78 -5.70
C ASN A 186 -15.26 9.83 -6.81
N THR A 187 -15.47 9.39 -8.04
CA THR A 187 -15.47 10.25 -9.24
C THR A 187 -16.62 11.26 -9.27
N THR A 188 -17.69 11.02 -8.52
CA THR A 188 -18.85 11.92 -8.44
C THR A 188 -18.65 13.09 -7.47
N ARG A 189 -17.58 13.08 -6.67
CA ARG A 189 -17.33 14.11 -5.67
C ARG A 189 -16.97 15.44 -6.35
N VAL A 190 -17.63 16.51 -5.92
CA VAL A 190 -17.27 17.88 -6.35
C VAL A 190 -15.93 18.24 -5.74
N PHE A 191 -14.91 18.45 -6.57
CA PHE A 191 -13.61 18.92 -6.10
C PHE A 191 -13.67 20.42 -5.80
N LYS A 192 -13.38 20.79 -4.55
CA LYS A 192 -13.54 22.15 -4.06
C LYS A 192 -12.28 23.00 -4.21
N LEU A 193 -12.42 24.27 -4.55
CA LEU A 193 -11.28 25.20 -4.61
C LEU A 193 -10.56 25.31 -3.27
N LYS A 194 -11.30 25.21 -2.16
CA LYS A 194 -10.70 25.18 -0.81
C LYS A 194 -9.75 23.99 -0.62
N TRP A 195 -10.07 22.84 -1.22
CA TRP A 195 -9.24 21.64 -1.12
C TRP A 195 -7.93 21.80 -1.91
N LEU A 196 -7.95 22.53 -3.03
CA LEU A 196 -6.72 22.91 -3.72
C LEU A 196 -5.82 23.76 -2.81
N HIS A 197 -6.38 24.76 -2.11
CA HIS A 197 -5.61 25.54 -1.14
C HIS A 197 -5.01 24.68 -0.02
N GLN A 198 -5.80 23.78 0.56
CA GLN A 198 -5.33 22.83 1.57
C GLN A 198 -4.19 21.96 1.04
N LEU A 199 -4.32 21.45 -0.19
CA LEU A 199 -3.29 20.64 -0.85
C LEU A 199 -2.01 21.45 -1.07
N THR A 200 -2.08 22.64 -1.66
CA THR A 200 -0.87 23.46 -1.87
C THR A 200 -0.19 23.83 -0.56
N ASN A 201 -0.96 24.08 0.50
CA ASN A 201 -0.41 24.41 1.82
C ASN A 201 0.32 23.22 2.46
N VAL A 202 -0.25 22.02 2.42
CA VAL A 202 0.43 20.84 2.97
C VAL A 202 1.67 20.46 2.15
N ILE A 203 1.67 20.70 0.84
CA ILE A 203 2.86 20.50 0.00
C ILE A 203 3.95 21.53 0.33
N ASP A 204 3.61 22.80 0.56
CA ASP A 204 4.56 23.81 1.02
C ASP A 204 5.10 23.45 2.42
N GLU A 205 4.25 22.99 3.33
CA GLU A 205 4.68 22.53 4.66
C GLU A 205 5.69 21.38 4.53
N LEU A 206 5.37 20.33 3.77
CA LEU A 206 6.27 19.20 3.56
C LEU A 206 7.59 19.65 2.94
N ASN A 207 7.56 20.44 1.87
CA ASN A 207 8.76 20.77 1.10
C ASN A 207 9.61 21.85 1.77
N LEU A 208 8.98 22.96 2.18
CA LEU A 208 9.66 24.18 2.60
C LEU A 208 9.91 24.21 4.10
N ASN A 209 9.03 23.58 4.90
CA ASN A 209 9.19 23.54 6.36
C ASN A 209 9.89 22.26 6.84
N LEU A 210 9.49 21.10 6.29
CA LEU A 210 9.92 19.79 6.77
C LEU A 210 11.01 19.11 5.90
N GLY A 211 11.33 19.65 4.73
CA GLY A 211 12.36 19.10 3.85
C GLY A 211 12.03 17.74 3.24
N VAL A 212 10.74 17.41 3.12
CA VAL A 212 10.20 16.14 2.62
C VAL A 212 9.50 16.35 1.28
N ALA A 213 9.75 15.46 0.33
CA ALA A 213 9.00 15.36 -0.91
C ALA A 213 8.15 14.08 -0.90
N HIS A 214 6.84 14.20 -1.10
CA HIS A 214 5.95 13.04 -1.13
C HIS A 214 6.14 12.15 -2.38
N GLN A 215 6.51 12.76 -3.52
CA GLN A 215 6.74 12.12 -4.83
C GLN A 215 5.55 11.38 -5.49
N ASP A 216 4.39 11.33 -4.85
CA ASP A 216 3.23 10.61 -5.38
C ASP A 216 1.89 11.28 -5.03
N VAL A 217 1.87 12.61 -5.14
CA VAL A 217 0.65 13.40 -4.93
C VAL A 217 -0.29 13.11 -6.10
N SER A 218 -1.35 12.36 -5.84
CA SER A 218 -2.30 11.92 -6.87
C SER A 218 -3.68 11.66 -6.27
N PRO A 219 -4.75 11.59 -7.08
CA PRO A 219 -6.11 11.39 -6.57
C PRO A 219 -6.31 10.11 -5.74
N ARG A 220 -5.47 9.08 -5.93
CA ARG A 220 -5.51 7.84 -5.13
C ARG A 220 -4.94 8.00 -3.72
N ASN A 221 -4.15 9.04 -3.48
CA ASN A 221 -3.45 9.29 -2.22
C ASN A 221 -4.08 10.48 -1.47
N ILE A 222 -5.31 10.86 -1.84
CA ILE A 222 -6.05 11.96 -1.26
C ILE A 222 -7.45 11.49 -0.87
N VAL A 223 -7.84 11.72 0.38
CA VAL A 223 -9.17 11.47 0.94
C VAL A 223 -9.77 12.76 1.47
N ILE A 224 -11.10 12.78 1.62
CA ILE A 224 -11.82 13.91 2.22
C ILE A 224 -12.48 13.42 3.51
N ASP A 225 -12.15 14.06 4.62
CA ASP A 225 -12.87 13.89 5.88
C ASP A 225 -14.18 14.69 5.80
N GLU A 226 -15.24 14.03 5.33
CA GLU A 226 -16.55 14.66 5.09
C GLU A 226 -17.10 15.45 6.29
N PRO A 227 -17.02 14.97 7.56
CA PRO A 227 -17.53 15.71 8.71
C PRO A 227 -16.88 17.07 8.94
N THR A 228 -15.59 17.21 8.58
CA THR A 228 -14.86 18.47 8.71
C THR A 228 -14.67 19.18 7.36
N ASP A 229 -15.14 18.56 6.28
CA ASP A 229 -14.92 18.97 4.89
C ASP A 229 -13.43 19.23 4.60
N THR A 230 -12.54 18.34 5.07
CA THR A 230 -11.08 18.56 5.03
C THR A 230 -10.38 17.59 4.08
N LEU A 231 -9.56 18.11 3.16
CA LEU A 231 -8.67 17.28 2.36
C LEU A 231 -7.54 16.73 3.22
N MET A 232 -7.24 15.44 3.08
CA MET A 232 -6.12 14.79 3.76
C MET A 232 -5.29 13.98 2.77
N LEU A 233 -3.97 14.18 2.82
CA LEU A 233 -2.95 13.45 2.07
C LEU A 233 -2.47 12.24 2.87
N PHE A 234 -2.20 11.12 2.20
CA PHE A 234 -1.70 9.89 2.80
C PHE A 234 -0.86 9.09 1.81
N ASP A 235 -0.35 7.92 2.23
CA ASP A 235 0.51 7.01 1.43
C ASP A 235 1.90 7.61 1.14
N PHE A 236 2.73 7.64 2.19
CA PHE A 236 4.06 8.25 2.14
C PHE A 236 5.14 7.26 1.67
N ASN A 237 4.77 6.12 1.10
CA ASN A 237 5.66 5.04 0.67
C ASN A 237 6.76 5.46 -0.34
N PHE A 238 6.50 6.47 -1.18
CA PHE A 238 7.46 7.04 -2.14
C PHE A 238 8.11 8.33 -1.65
N SER A 239 7.83 8.74 -0.41
CA SER A 239 8.36 9.98 0.12
C SER A 239 9.87 9.88 0.33
N ALA A 240 10.56 11.00 0.12
CA ALA A 240 11.98 11.09 0.36
C ALA A 240 12.37 12.43 0.99
N ARG A 241 13.57 12.46 1.55
CA ARG A 241 14.24 13.72 1.88
C ARG A 241 14.58 14.46 0.60
N ILE A 242 14.29 15.75 0.55
CA ILE A 242 14.70 16.59 -0.58
C ILE A 242 16.23 16.57 -0.68
N GLY A 243 16.76 16.46 -1.91
CA GLY A 243 18.19 16.45 -2.19
C GLY A 243 18.91 15.13 -1.91
N LYS A 244 18.20 14.10 -1.41
CA LYS A 244 18.68 12.71 -1.47
C LYS A 244 17.96 11.98 -2.58
N TYR A 245 18.68 11.17 -3.36
CA TYR A 245 18.05 10.25 -4.29
C TYR A 245 17.05 9.39 -3.51
N GLY A 246 15.82 9.28 -4.01
CA GLY A 246 14.84 8.33 -3.47
C GLY A 246 15.45 6.92 -3.45
N HIS A 247 15.06 6.12 -2.46
CA HIS A 247 15.62 4.81 -2.15
C HIS A 247 16.16 4.02 -3.35
N GLU A 248 17.44 3.64 -3.29
CA GLU A 248 18.14 2.74 -4.24
C GLU A 248 17.68 1.26 -4.12
N GLU A 249 16.63 0.97 -3.37
CA GLU A 249 16.08 -0.39 -3.32
C GLU A 249 15.24 -0.66 -4.59
N PRO A 250 15.41 -1.83 -5.23
CA PRO A 250 14.70 -2.15 -6.46
C PRO A 250 13.22 -2.37 -6.15
N ARG A 251 12.37 -1.36 -6.36
CA ARG A 251 10.92 -1.53 -6.35
C ARG A 251 10.37 -1.47 -7.79
N MET A 252 9.92 -2.63 -8.26
CA MET A 252 9.05 -2.82 -9.41
C MET A 252 7.66 -2.23 -9.12
N ILE A 253 7.45 -0.93 -9.34
CA ILE A 253 6.12 -0.42 -9.68
C ILE A 253 6.33 0.63 -10.79
N SER A 254 5.85 0.30 -11.98
CA SER A 254 5.88 1.14 -13.16
C SER A 254 5.25 2.51 -12.85
N ARG A 255 6.08 3.56 -12.77
CA ARG A 255 5.59 4.92 -12.90
C ARG A 255 5.09 5.12 -14.33
N GLU A 256 3.95 5.77 -14.53
CA GLU A 256 3.53 6.22 -15.87
C GLU A 256 4.48 7.28 -16.43
N ARG A 257 5.23 8.02 -15.57
CA ARG A 257 6.47 8.76 -15.90
C ARG A 257 7.36 8.92 -14.66
N VAL A 258 8.67 8.75 -14.81
CA VAL A 258 9.63 9.01 -13.73
C VAL A 258 9.66 10.51 -13.44
N HIS A 259 9.86 10.92 -12.17
CA HIS A 259 9.89 12.34 -11.78
C HIS A 259 10.85 13.22 -12.60
N HIS A 260 11.91 12.64 -13.20
CA HIS A 260 12.84 13.33 -14.08
C HIS A 260 12.27 13.63 -15.48
N ASP A 261 11.17 12.97 -15.88
CA ASP A 261 10.51 13.12 -17.18
C ASP A 261 9.29 14.06 -17.12
N GLN A 262 9.03 14.67 -15.95
CA GLN A 262 7.94 15.63 -15.77
C GLN A 262 8.41 17.03 -16.17
N GLU A 263 7.96 17.48 -17.34
CA GLU A 263 8.23 18.83 -17.82
C GLU A 263 7.27 19.84 -17.18
N VAL A 264 7.72 20.52 -16.13
CA VAL A 264 6.93 21.54 -15.42
C VAL A 264 6.41 22.61 -16.39
N LEU A 265 7.25 23.05 -17.33
CA LEU A 265 6.86 24.05 -18.34
C LEU A 265 5.74 23.54 -19.26
N ALA A 266 5.73 22.25 -19.61
CA ALA A 266 4.67 21.67 -20.42
C ALA A 266 3.33 21.68 -19.68
N VAL A 267 3.33 21.37 -18.38
CA VAL A 267 2.12 21.42 -17.53
C VAL A 267 1.65 22.86 -17.31
N GLU A 268 2.58 23.80 -17.07
CA GLU A 268 2.25 25.22 -16.92
C GLU A 268 1.68 25.81 -18.22
N GLN A 269 2.18 25.42 -19.39
CA GLN A 269 1.72 25.95 -20.69
C GLN A 269 0.53 25.20 -21.27
N MET A 270 0.14 24.08 -20.67
CA MET A 270 -1.00 23.29 -21.13
C MET A 270 -2.30 24.11 -21.02
N ASP A 271 -3.18 23.97 -22.01
CA ASP A 271 -4.54 24.46 -21.94
C ASP A 271 -5.40 23.52 -21.07
N TRP A 272 -6.08 24.07 -20.07
CA TRP A 272 -6.82 23.29 -19.09
C TRP A 272 -8.28 23.14 -19.56
N SER A 273 -8.55 22.05 -20.27
CA SER A 273 -9.93 21.65 -20.56
C SER A 273 -10.49 20.80 -19.42
N LYS A 274 -11.70 21.16 -18.95
CA LYS A 274 -12.40 20.38 -17.93
C LYS A 274 -12.82 19.03 -18.53
N HIS A 275 -12.41 17.94 -17.89
CA HIS A 275 -12.91 16.61 -18.26
C HIS A 275 -14.43 16.50 -17.99
N PRO A 276 -15.23 15.88 -18.88
CA PRO A 276 -16.68 15.80 -18.72
C PRO A 276 -17.15 15.23 -17.38
N ASP A 277 -16.41 14.23 -16.88
CA ASP A 277 -16.76 13.52 -15.64
C ASP A 277 -16.34 14.25 -14.36
N VAL A 278 -15.62 15.37 -14.46
CA VAL A 278 -15.14 16.11 -13.29
C VAL A 278 -16.18 17.12 -12.82
N CYS A 279 -16.47 17.15 -11.52
CA CYS A 279 -17.31 18.17 -10.91
C CYS A 279 -16.44 19.16 -10.11
N LEU A 280 -16.61 20.46 -10.34
CA LEU A 280 -15.88 21.54 -9.66
C LEU A 280 -16.89 22.51 -9.05
N ASP A 281 -16.58 23.07 -7.88
CA ASP A 281 -17.40 24.12 -7.25
C ASP A 281 -17.12 25.53 -7.79
N HIS A 282 -15.99 25.70 -8.49
CA HIS A 282 -15.54 26.95 -9.12
C HIS A 282 -15.15 26.72 -10.59
N SER A 283 -14.94 27.80 -11.33
CA SER A 283 -14.48 27.74 -12.72
C SER A 283 -13.04 27.22 -12.82
N VAL A 284 -12.68 26.55 -13.92
CA VAL A 284 -11.29 26.10 -14.16
C VAL A 284 -10.29 27.26 -14.05
N SER A 285 -10.67 28.46 -14.51
CA SER A 285 -9.87 29.68 -14.39
C SER A 285 -9.52 30.06 -12.96
N GLU A 286 -10.39 29.79 -11.99
CA GLU A 286 -10.12 30.10 -10.58
C GLU A 286 -9.13 29.11 -9.98
N PHE A 287 -9.26 27.81 -10.26
CA PHE A 287 -8.25 26.81 -9.89
C PHE A 287 -6.89 27.15 -10.50
N ARG A 288 -6.89 27.52 -11.79
CA ARG A 288 -5.67 27.89 -12.52
C ARG A 288 -4.99 29.10 -11.90
N LYS A 289 -5.77 30.14 -11.56
CA LYS A 289 -5.26 31.33 -10.88
C LYS A 289 -4.55 30.99 -9.57
N VAL A 290 -5.15 30.13 -8.73
CA VAL A 290 -4.53 29.69 -7.46
C VAL A 290 -3.19 28.99 -7.70
N LEU A 291 -3.12 28.10 -8.71
CA LEU A 291 -1.88 27.41 -9.06
C LEU A 291 -0.82 28.37 -9.60
N ASP A 292 -1.19 29.30 -10.48
CA ASP A 292 -0.26 30.30 -11.03
C ASP A 292 0.33 31.18 -9.91
N GLU A 293 -0.52 31.66 -9.00
CA GLU A 293 -0.10 32.43 -7.82
C GLU A 293 0.82 31.60 -6.90
N TRP A 294 0.51 30.32 -6.68
CA TRP A 294 1.35 29.41 -5.91
C TRP A 294 2.73 29.18 -6.55
N CYS A 295 2.77 28.88 -7.85
CA CYS A 295 4.00 28.71 -8.61
C CYS A 295 4.85 29.99 -8.61
N GLU A 296 4.25 31.16 -8.80
CA GLU A 296 4.96 32.43 -8.71
C GLU A 296 5.55 32.69 -7.32
N ARG A 297 4.77 32.45 -6.25
CA ARG A 297 5.27 32.58 -4.87
C ARG A 297 6.46 31.65 -4.64
N ARG A 298 6.39 30.40 -5.07
CA ARG A 298 7.50 29.45 -4.96
C ARG A 298 8.72 29.88 -5.77
N ARG A 299 8.55 30.42 -6.99
CA ARG A 299 9.68 30.95 -7.81
C ARG A 299 10.38 32.14 -7.14
N LYS A 300 9.62 33.00 -6.45
CA LYS A 300 10.15 34.18 -5.74
C LYS A 300 10.70 33.85 -4.35
N GLY A 301 10.28 32.73 -3.76
CA GLY A 301 10.59 32.30 -2.40
C GLY A 301 11.88 31.49 -2.26
N ALA A 302 12.13 31.03 -1.03
CA ALA A 302 13.28 30.18 -0.70
C ALA A 302 13.19 28.83 -1.44
N GLN A 303 14.31 28.43 -2.05
CA GLN A 303 14.45 27.13 -2.69
C GLN A 303 15.10 26.16 -1.71
N VAL A 304 14.38 25.11 -1.32
CA VAL A 304 14.94 23.98 -0.57
C VAL A 304 15.46 22.95 -1.57
N THR A 305 16.77 22.83 -1.70
CA THR A 305 17.44 21.87 -2.60
C THR A 305 17.98 20.65 -1.85
N ILE A 306 18.20 20.77 -0.54
CA ILE A 306 18.50 19.67 0.37
C ILE A 306 17.63 19.79 1.62
N ASN A 307 17.22 18.66 2.21
CA ASN A 307 16.26 18.64 3.31
C ASN A 307 16.68 19.50 4.50
N THR A 308 17.98 19.55 4.83
CA THR A 308 18.53 20.31 5.98
C THR A 308 18.46 21.82 5.84
N GLN A 309 18.07 22.35 4.67
CA GLN A 309 17.78 23.77 4.50
C GLN A 309 16.39 24.15 5.03
N ALA A 310 15.48 23.18 5.19
CA ALA A 310 14.17 23.43 5.74
C ALA A 310 14.27 23.69 7.26
N PRO A 311 13.58 24.71 7.79
CA PRO A 311 13.78 25.18 9.16
C PRO A 311 13.39 24.14 10.22
N ASN A 312 12.42 23.27 9.93
CA ASN A 312 11.97 22.19 10.81
C ASN A 312 12.15 20.84 10.13
N PHE A 313 13.26 20.65 9.41
CA PHE A 313 13.49 19.44 8.64
C PHE A 313 13.29 18.17 9.47
N ILE A 314 12.61 17.18 8.90
CA ILE A 314 12.43 15.88 9.54
C ILE A 314 13.54 14.96 9.07
N ASP A 315 14.12 14.23 10.02
CA ASP A 315 15.02 13.12 9.75
C ASP A 315 14.50 11.84 10.42
N TRP A 316 14.91 10.69 9.87
CA TRP A 316 14.47 9.37 10.34
C TRP A 316 15.53 8.27 10.10
N PRO A 317 15.63 7.24 10.95
CA PRO A 317 16.68 6.24 10.80
C PRO A 317 16.51 5.39 9.52
N PRO A 318 17.61 4.89 8.92
CA PRO A 318 17.53 3.88 7.87
C PRO A 318 17.00 2.56 8.41
N ILE A 319 16.66 1.62 7.52
CA ILE A 319 16.42 0.24 7.96
C ILE A 319 17.75 -0.32 8.52
N PRO A 320 17.75 -0.92 9.73
CA PRO A 320 18.96 -1.53 10.26
C PRO A 320 19.40 -2.71 9.38
N ASP A 321 20.70 -2.97 9.35
CA ASP A 321 21.23 -4.14 8.66
C ASP A 321 20.81 -5.43 9.38
N PRO A 322 20.48 -6.50 8.63
CA PRO A 322 20.23 -7.80 9.22
C PRO A 322 21.54 -8.40 9.76
N PRO A 323 21.46 -9.37 10.69
CA PRO A 323 22.62 -10.16 11.10
C PRO A 323 23.34 -10.79 9.91
N LEU A 324 24.68 -10.84 9.97
CA LEU A 324 25.47 -11.50 8.93
C LEU A 324 25.16 -13.00 8.90
N THR A 325 24.81 -13.50 7.71
CA THR A 325 24.53 -14.92 7.47
C THR A 325 25.67 -15.54 6.68
N GLU A 326 26.07 -16.75 7.05
CA GLU A 326 27.05 -17.53 6.29
C GLU A 326 26.39 -18.09 5.02
N VAL A 327 26.90 -17.73 3.85
CA VAL A 327 26.41 -18.21 2.55
C VAL A 327 27.54 -18.97 1.87
N ALA A 328 27.25 -20.20 1.43
CA ALA A 328 28.16 -20.98 0.60
C ALA A 328 28.03 -20.52 -0.86
N ILE A 329 29.08 -19.89 -1.41
CA ILE A 329 29.08 -19.41 -2.80
C ILE A 329 30.04 -20.27 -3.64
N GLY A 330 29.51 -20.82 -4.74
CA GLY A 330 30.27 -21.52 -5.77
C GLY A 330 30.60 -23.00 -5.47
N ILE A 331 31.19 -23.66 -6.46
CA ILE A 331 31.51 -25.12 -6.46
C ILE A 331 32.51 -25.49 -5.35
N LYS A 332 33.29 -24.53 -4.85
CA LYS A 332 34.29 -24.72 -3.80
C LYS A 332 33.77 -24.47 -2.37
N MET A 333 32.47 -24.25 -2.18
CA MET A 333 31.84 -23.96 -0.87
C MET A 333 32.65 -22.96 -0.03
N VAL A 334 33.03 -21.83 -0.63
CA VAL A 334 33.65 -20.76 0.15
C VAL A 334 32.57 -20.13 1.01
N LYS A 335 32.78 -20.17 2.32
CA LYS A 335 31.93 -19.57 3.34
C LYS A 335 32.19 -18.06 3.36
N ASN A 336 31.24 -17.28 2.86
CA ASN A 336 31.27 -15.83 2.94
C ASN A 336 30.17 -15.33 3.87
N MET A 337 30.47 -14.31 4.66
CA MET A 337 29.48 -13.65 5.52
C MET A 337 28.83 -12.52 4.71
N GLN A 338 27.52 -12.58 4.53
CA GLN A 338 26.76 -11.58 3.78
C GLN A 338 25.50 -11.16 4.55
N LYS A 339 25.11 -9.89 4.38
CA LYS A 339 23.81 -9.38 4.84
C LYS A 339 22.71 -9.99 3.97
N ARG A 340 21.76 -10.68 4.60
CA ARG A 340 20.63 -11.32 3.93
C ARG A 340 19.33 -10.73 4.47
N TYR A 341 18.48 -10.22 3.58
CA TYR A 341 17.24 -9.53 3.94
C TYR A 341 16.00 -10.43 3.87
N ASP A 342 16.15 -11.65 3.37
CA ASP A 342 15.09 -12.64 3.26
C ASP A 342 15.66 -14.06 3.27
N TRP A 343 14.94 -15.02 3.85
CA TRP A 343 15.31 -16.44 3.86
C TRP A 343 14.19 -17.29 3.29
N LYS A 344 14.49 -18.45 2.70
CA LYS A 344 13.43 -19.41 2.38
C LYS A 344 12.82 -19.91 3.69
N ARG A 345 11.50 -19.95 3.76
CA ARG A 345 10.75 -20.45 4.92
C ARG A 345 11.23 -21.86 5.33
N THR A 346 11.50 -22.71 4.35
CA THR A 346 11.97 -24.09 4.54
C THR A 346 13.36 -24.19 5.16
N ASP A 347 14.28 -23.29 4.81
CA ASP A 347 15.61 -23.24 5.42
C ASP A 347 15.52 -22.84 6.90
N LEU A 348 14.71 -21.82 7.21
CA LEU A 348 14.47 -21.39 8.60
C LEU A 348 13.82 -22.51 9.43
N MET A 349 12.86 -23.25 8.86
CA MET A 349 12.26 -24.41 9.52
C MET A 349 13.28 -25.51 9.80
N ARG A 350 14.19 -25.80 8.85
CA ARG A 350 15.27 -26.79 9.02
C ARG A 350 16.25 -26.40 10.13
N GLU A 351 16.46 -25.10 10.32
CA GLU A 351 17.25 -24.53 11.42
C GLU A 351 16.50 -24.51 12.77
N GLY A 352 15.23 -24.92 12.81
CA GLY A 352 14.39 -24.90 14.00
C GLY A 352 13.97 -23.49 14.43
N LYS A 353 14.04 -22.50 13.53
CA LYS A 353 13.61 -21.13 13.81
C LYS A 353 12.10 -21.01 13.73
N THR A 354 11.51 -20.27 14.66
CA THR A 354 10.09 -19.92 14.63
C THR A 354 9.85 -18.90 13.52
N ILE A 355 8.78 -19.09 12.76
CA ILE A 355 8.44 -18.24 11.62
C ILE A 355 7.06 -17.64 11.85
N LEU A 356 6.96 -16.33 11.67
CA LEU A 356 5.68 -15.64 11.71
C LEU A 356 4.81 -16.08 10.53
N ASN A 357 3.70 -16.74 10.83
CA ASN A 357 2.74 -17.15 9.80
C ASN A 357 1.80 -15.99 9.45
N TRP A 358 1.86 -15.55 8.19
CA TRP A 358 1.00 -14.50 7.64
C TRP A 358 -0.27 -15.03 6.98
N GLN A 359 -0.32 -16.34 6.72
CA GLN A 359 -1.41 -16.96 5.99
C GLN A 359 -2.73 -16.76 6.71
N ARG A 360 -3.78 -16.52 5.93
CA ARG A 360 -5.14 -16.33 6.43
C ARG A 360 -6.16 -17.00 5.50
N PRO A 361 -7.35 -17.35 5.99
CA PRO A 361 -8.40 -17.90 5.15
C PRO A 361 -8.81 -16.94 4.01
N PRO A 362 -9.31 -17.46 2.88
CA PRO A 362 -9.82 -16.63 1.80
C PRO A 362 -11.00 -15.78 2.28
N GLN A 363 -11.14 -14.59 1.69
CA GLN A 363 -12.32 -13.77 1.94
C GLN A 363 -13.50 -14.41 1.20
N ASN A 364 -14.67 -14.51 1.84
CA ASN A 364 -15.88 -14.92 1.14
C ASN A 364 -16.25 -13.84 0.12
N TRP A 365 -15.94 -14.07 -1.15
CA TRP A 365 -16.38 -13.22 -2.25
C TRP A 365 -17.88 -13.47 -2.46
N PRO A 366 -18.75 -12.45 -2.47
CA PRO A 366 -20.08 -12.62 -3.00
C PRO A 366 -19.93 -13.10 -4.44
N GLU A 367 -20.63 -14.17 -4.80
CA GLU A 367 -20.63 -14.67 -6.18
C GLU A 367 -20.93 -13.50 -7.11
N THR A 368 -19.99 -13.22 -8.00
CA THR A 368 -20.14 -12.14 -8.97
C THR A 368 -21.21 -12.56 -9.95
N ASN A 369 -22.43 -12.05 -9.78
CA ASN A 369 -23.29 -11.84 -10.93
C ASN A 369 -22.56 -10.80 -11.78
N ASP A 370 -22.28 -11.12 -13.05
CA ASP A 370 -21.70 -10.24 -14.08
C ASP A 370 -22.64 -9.08 -14.46
N LYS A 371 -23.20 -8.40 -13.46
CA LYS A 371 -23.89 -7.12 -13.59
C LYS A 371 -23.34 -6.21 -12.50
N ALA A 372 -22.63 -5.20 -12.97
CA ALA A 372 -22.07 -4.12 -12.16
C ALA A 372 -23.05 -3.63 -11.08
N GLY A 373 -22.49 -3.39 -9.89
CA GLY A 373 -23.10 -2.57 -8.84
C GLY A 373 -23.73 -3.36 -7.71
N ASP A 374 -22.94 -3.81 -6.73
CA ASP A 374 -23.50 -4.15 -5.41
C ASP A 374 -22.50 -4.10 -4.24
N CYS A 375 -21.53 -3.20 -4.29
CA CYS A 375 -20.70 -2.83 -3.13
C CYS A 375 -21.32 -1.69 -2.28
N GLN A 376 -22.65 -1.51 -2.33
CA GLN A 376 -23.36 -0.46 -1.58
C GLN A 376 -24.08 -0.96 -0.31
N LYS A 377 -24.02 -2.26 0.04
CA LYS A 377 -24.83 -2.79 1.14
C LYS A 377 -24.43 -2.38 2.57
N TYR A 378 -23.25 -1.78 2.77
CA TYR A 378 -22.91 -1.14 4.06
C TYR A 378 -23.27 0.35 4.15
N ARG A 379 -23.99 0.89 3.15
CA ARG A 379 -24.36 2.32 3.06
C ARG A 379 -25.80 2.63 3.48
N SER A 380 -26.59 1.63 3.91
CA SER A 380 -28.05 1.78 4.08
C SER A 380 -28.56 1.84 5.54
N GLU A 381 -27.71 1.65 6.55
CA GLU A 381 -28.13 1.77 7.95
C GLU A 381 -28.06 3.20 8.51
N GLU A 382 -27.39 4.14 7.83
CA GLU A 382 -27.36 5.56 8.23
C GLU A 382 -28.47 6.42 7.57
N GLN A 383 -29.12 5.96 6.49
CA GLN A 383 -30.25 6.67 5.87
C GLN A 383 -31.61 6.39 6.50
N SER A 384 -31.70 5.46 7.47
CA SER A 384 -32.96 5.11 8.14
C SER A 384 -33.22 5.90 9.43
N ARG A 385 -32.36 6.88 9.78
CA ARG A 385 -32.53 7.73 10.98
C ARG A 385 -32.89 9.20 10.70
N GLU A 386 -33.11 9.56 9.44
CA GLU A 386 -33.55 10.92 9.05
C GLU A 386 -35.00 11.00 8.51
N ILE A 387 -35.77 9.92 8.59
CA ILE A 387 -37.20 9.91 8.23
C ILE A 387 -38.04 9.52 9.44
N ASP A 388 -37.88 10.23 10.56
CA ASP A 388 -38.91 10.25 11.62
C ASP A 388 -38.80 11.53 12.46
N GLY A 389 -39.04 12.67 11.81
CA GLY A 389 -39.01 13.97 12.46
C GLY A 389 -39.69 15.05 11.63
N GLY A 390 -41.02 15.11 11.64
CA GLY A 390 -41.71 16.32 11.17
C GLY A 390 -43.09 16.14 10.57
N LYS A 391 -44.07 15.69 11.36
CA LYS A 391 -45.48 16.06 11.15
C LYS A 391 -46.06 16.60 12.45
N GLY A 392 -45.95 17.92 12.64
CA GLY A 392 -46.80 18.66 13.57
C GLY A 392 -48.17 18.92 12.92
N PRO A 393 -49.29 18.83 13.67
CA PRO A 393 -50.61 19.02 13.10
C PRO A 393 -50.97 20.51 12.96
N SER A 394 -51.75 20.76 11.92
CA SER A 394 -52.34 22.04 11.56
C SER A 394 -53.45 22.45 12.54
N THR A 395 -53.38 23.68 13.05
CA THR A 395 -54.47 24.67 13.16
C THR A 395 -53.89 26.00 13.58
#